data_AF-A0AAU3M3Z9-F1
#
_entry.id   AF-A0AAU3M3Z9-F1
#
_cell.length_a   1.000
_cell.length_b   1.000
_cell.length_c   1.000
_cell.angle_alpha   90.00
_cell.angle_beta   90.00
_cell.angle_gamma   90.00
#
_symmetry.space_group_name_H-M   'P 1'
#
loop_
_entity.id
_entity.type
_entity.pdbx_description
1 polymer ?
#
loop_
_entity_poly.entity_id
_entity_poly.type
_entity_poly.pdbx_seq_one_letter_code
_entity_poly.pdbx_strand_id
1 'polypeptide(L)'
;MLKYVLDIVDLLDDPQANGKTVVEYLDSVAGAEGSSAEVTTVAGERGSTDFVMVRIPGSRGRTAGGTARTLGVVGRLGGIGARPEVTGLVSDADGAVSAVATAAKLLDMRRRGDVLPGDVIVATHICPDAPTEPHDPVPFMGSPVDIATMNRHEVTDDMEAVLSIDTTKGNRIINHKGLALSPTVKEGWVLRVSEQLGELLAVVTGEPLVTYPVTTQDITPYGNGAHHINSILQPSTATAAPVIGLAITSAAAVPGCGTGASHESDIASAARYAVEVAKAYGAGHLEFHDAVEFDNLVNRYGSLSHLQTFGRTPQES
;
A
#
# COMPACT_ATOMS: atom_id res chain seq x y z
N MET A 1 15.46 -2.97 9.57
CA MET A 1 14.57 -2.46 8.51
C MET A 1 15.39 -1.85 7.38
N LEU A 2 16.18 -0.79 7.63
CA LEU A 2 16.96 -0.11 6.57
C LEU A 2 17.77 -1.06 5.66
N LYS A 3 18.42 -2.10 6.20
CA LYS A 3 19.08 -3.14 5.39
C LYS A 3 18.16 -3.71 4.30
N TYR A 4 16.95 -4.14 4.66
CA TYR A 4 16.00 -4.73 3.70
C TYR A 4 15.57 -3.70 2.65
N VAL A 5 15.39 -2.44 3.04
CA VAL A 5 15.09 -1.38 2.07
C VAL A 5 16.22 -1.23 1.07
N LEU A 6 17.48 -1.17 1.53
CA LEU A 6 18.62 -1.04 0.62
C LEU A 6 18.76 -2.25 -0.31
N ASP A 7 18.56 -3.47 0.20
CA ASP A 7 18.58 -4.68 -0.63
C ASP A 7 17.48 -4.63 -1.71
N ILE A 8 16.27 -4.17 -1.36
CA ILE A 8 15.15 -4.09 -2.31
C ILE A 8 15.32 -2.94 -3.31
N VAL A 9 15.85 -1.80 -2.89
CA VAL A 9 16.19 -0.70 -3.81
C VAL A 9 17.19 -1.19 -4.87
N ASP A 10 18.26 -1.88 -4.44
CA ASP A 10 19.25 -2.46 -5.37
C ASP A 10 18.63 -3.49 -6.31
N LEU A 11 17.76 -4.37 -5.79
CA LEU A 11 17.04 -5.37 -6.58
C LEU A 11 16.11 -4.75 -7.64
N LEU A 12 15.37 -3.69 -7.28
CA LEU A 12 14.37 -3.07 -8.15
C LEU A 12 14.95 -2.01 -9.10
N ASP A 13 16.18 -1.53 -8.86
CA ASP A 13 16.87 -0.62 -9.79
C ASP A 13 17.37 -1.34 -11.06
N ASP A 14 17.39 -2.67 -11.08
CA ASP A 14 17.69 -3.47 -12.27
C ASP A 14 16.59 -3.30 -13.34
N PRO A 15 16.92 -2.91 -14.60
CA PRO A 15 15.95 -2.91 -15.71
C PRO A 15 15.29 -4.26 -16.00
N GLN A 16 15.83 -5.37 -15.50
CA GLN A 16 15.27 -6.73 -15.61
C GLN A 16 14.50 -7.18 -14.37
N ALA A 17 14.34 -6.30 -13.36
CA ALA A 17 13.56 -6.60 -12.16
C ALA A 17 12.13 -7.03 -12.52
N ASN A 18 11.67 -8.12 -11.91
CA ASN A 18 10.36 -8.72 -12.16
C ASN A 18 9.87 -9.44 -10.90
N GLY A 19 8.64 -9.97 -10.93
CA GLY A 19 8.06 -10.64 -9.76
C GLY A 19 8.87 -11.85 -9.31
N LYS A 20 9.48 -12.58 -10.26
CA LYS A 20 10.28 -13.76 -9.95
C LYS A 20 11.54 -13.41 -9.16
N THR A 21 12.27 -12.35 -9.53
CA THR A 21 13.47 -11.93 -8.79
C THR A 21 13.13 -11.47 -7.36
N VAL A 22 11.95 -10.87 -7.17
CA VAL A 22 11.41 -10.53 -5.84
C VAL A 22 11.11 -11.79 -5.02
N VAL A 23 10.45 -12.79 -5.60
CA VAL A 23 10.19 -14.07 -4.92
C VAL A 23 11.48 -14.78 -4.55
N GLU A 24 12.44 -14.86 -5.46
CA GLU A 24 13.76 -15.47 -5.22
C GLU A 24 14.48 -14.78 -4.04
N TYR A 25 14.41 -13.44 -3.96
CA TYR A 25 14.93 -12.69 -2.80
C TYR A 25 14.17 -13.06 -1.51
N LEU A 26 12.85 -13.04 -1.52
CA LEU A 26 12.04 -13.32 -0.32
C LEU A 26 12.22 -14.76 0.17
N ASP A 27 12.33 -15.74 -0.72
CA ASP A 27 12.65 -17.13 -0.40
C ASP A 27 14.02 -17.24 0.25
N SER A 28 15.03 -16.51 -0.25
CA SER A 28 16.36 -16.48 0.37
C SER A 28 16.32 -15.93 1.80
N VAL A 29 15.43 -14.96 2.08
CA VAL A 29 15.24 -14.39 3.42
C VAL A 29 14.47 -15.34 4.34
N ALA A 30 13.47 -16.05 3.81
CA ALA A 30 12.66 -17.03 4.54
C ALA A 30 13.40 -18.35 4.83
N GLY A 31 14.39 -18.70 4.02
CA GLY A 31 15.16 -19.93 4.18
C GLY A 31 14.32 -21.17 3.85
N ALA A 32 14.52 -22.26 4.59
CA ALA A 32 13.92 -23.56 4.26
C ALA A 32 12.38 -23.60 4.34
N GLU A 33 11.74 -22.67 5.08
CA GLU A 33 10.27 -22.58 5.15
C GLU A 33 9.66 -21.99 3.87
N GLY A 34 10.45 -21.30 3.05
CA GLY A 34 9.96 -20.56 1.89
C GLY A 34 9.15 -19.31 2.26
N SER A 35 9.01 -18.40 1.32
CA SER A 35 8.26 -17.15 1.53
C SER A 35 6.75 -17.30 1.34
N SER A 36 6.30 -18.39 0.69
CA SER A 36 4.95 -18.53 0.13
C SER A 36 4.52 -17.34 -0.74
N ALA A 37 5.50 -16.67 -1.37
CA ALA A 37 5.23 -15.61 -2.31
C ALA A 37 4.77 -16.18 -3.64
N GLU A 38 3.72 -15.60 -4.21
CA GLU A 38 3.12 -15.95 -5.48
C GLU A 38 3.28 -14.80 -6.46
N VAL A 39 3.50 -15.12 -7.74
CA VAL A 39 3.61 -14.15 -8.83
C VAL A 39 2.51 -14.41 -9.85
N THR A 40 1.81 -13.35 -10.23
CA THR A 40 0.86 -13.38 -11.34
C THR A 40 1.23 -12.29 -12.34
N THR A 41 1.70 -12.69 -13.52
CA THR A 41 1.92 -11.76 -14.64
C THR A 41 0.60 -11.40 -15.30
N VAL A 42 0.33 -10.12 -15.44
CA VAL A 42 -0.88 -9.60 -16.10
C VAL A 42 -0.47 -8.67 -17.22
N ALA A 43 -1.01 -8.93 -18.42
CA ALA A 43 -0.81 -8.09 -19.59
C ALA A 43 -1.92 -7.04 -19.69
N GLY A 44 -1.54 -5.82 -20.08
CA GLY A 44 -2.44 -4.75 -20.49
C GLY A 44 -2.04 -4.19 -21.86
N GLU A 45 -2.71 -3.15 -22.31
CA GLU A 45 -2.50 -2.62 -23.66
C GLU A 45 -1.11 -1.99 -23.88
N ARG A 46 -0.51 -1.48 -22.80
CA ARG A 46 0.77 -0.75 -22.81
C ARG A 46 1.95 -1.54 -22.23
N GLY A 47 1.80 -2.84 -22.00
CA GLY A 47 2.86 -3.68 -21.42
C GLY A 47 2.31 -4.75 -20.50
N SER A 48 3.13 -5.19 -19.55
CA SER A 48 2.73 -6.15 -18.52
C SER A 48 3.31 -5.78 -17.17
N THR A 49 2.73 -6.32 -16.10
CA THR A 49 3.28 -6.21 -14.76
C THR A 49 3.14 -7.52 -14.01
N ASP A 50 4.07 -7.77 -13.09
CA ASP A 50 4.03 -8.92 -12.20
C ASP A 50 3.47 -8.51 -10.84
N PHE A 51 2.29 -9.00 -10.50
CA PHE A 51 1.77 -8.90 -9.14
C PHE A 51 2.47 -9.91 -8.24
N VAL A 52 2.93 -9.46 -7.08
CA VAL A 52 3.57 -10.27 -6.05
C VAL A 52 2.70 -10.23 -4.80
N MET A 53 2.29 -11.41 -4.32
CA MET A 53 1.55 -11.55 -3.06
C MET A 53 2.28 -12.50 -2.13
N VAL A 54 2.48 -12.09 -0.88
CA VAL A 54 3.17 -12.88 0.14
C VAL A 54 2.21 -13.07 1.31
N ARG A 55 1.89 -14.33 1.63
CA ARG A 55 1.10 -14.67 2.81
C ARG A 55 2.04 -15.13 3.92
N ILE A 56 2.01 -14.46 5.07
CA ILE A 56 2.88 -14.76 6.21
C ILE A 56 1.99 -15.22 7.37
N PRO A 57 1.84 -16.55 7.57
CA PRO A 57 1.05 -17.11 8.65
C PRO A 57 1.50 -16.65 10.04
N GLY A 58 0.52 -16.27 10.85
CA GLY A 58 0.68 -16.01 12.28
C GLY A 58 0.45 -17.27 13.11
N SER A 59 0.96 -17.26 14.34
CA SER A 59 0.84 -18.35 15.32
C SER A 59 -0.61 -18.67 15.71
N ARG A 60 -1.51 -17.70 15.60
CA ARG A 60 -2.95 -17.82 15.87
C ARG A 60 -3.79 -17.21 14.74
N GLY A 61 -3.21 -17.05 13.56
CA GLY A 61 -3.87 -16.41 12.42
C GLY A 61 -4.93 -17.30 11.77
N ARG A 62 -5.72 -16.70 10.88
CA ARG A 62 -6.86 -17.35 10.19
C ARG A 62 -6.43 -18.57 9.38
N THR A 63 -5.26 -18.49 8.74
CA THR A 63 -4.68 -19.54 7.89
C THR A 63 -4.36 -20.81 8.69
N ALA A 64 -4.08 -20.68 9.99
CA ALA A 64 -3.87 -21.80 10.91
C ALA A 64 -5.16 -22.24 11.65
N GLY A 65 -6.34 -21.75 11.23
CA GLY A 65 -7.61 -21.98 11.90
C GLY A 65 -7.79 -21.20 13.21
N GLY A 66 -6.95 -20.20 13.46
CA GLY A 66 -7.01 -19.36 14.65
C GLY A 66 -7.98 -18.18 14.51
N THR A 67 -7.97 -17.30 15.51
CA THR A 67 -8.90 -16.16 15.63
C THR A 67 -8.23 -14.79 15.50
N ALA A 68 -6.89 -14.74 15.45
CA ALA A 68 -6.17 -13.48 15.27
C ALA A 68 -6.41 -12.93 13.86
N ARG A 69 -6.63 -11.62 13.79
CA ARG A 69 -7.03 -10.94 12.56
C ARG A 69 -5.89 -10.86 11.55
N THR A 70 -6.24 -10.86 10.27
CA THR A 70 -5.29 -10.74 9.16
C THR A 70 -5.13 -9.28 8.73
N LEU A 71 -3.89 -8.77 8.69
CA LEU A 71 -3.58 -7.45 8.12
C LEU A 71 -3.18 -7.59 6.65
N GLY A 72 -3.77 -6.76 5.78
CA GLY A 72 -3.26 -6.47 4.45
C GLY A 72 -2.27 -5.30 4.46
N VAL A 73 -1.12 -5.45 3.81
CA VAL A 73 -0.17 -4.36 3.52
C VAL A 73 -0.02 -4.28 2.00
N VAL A 74 -0.46 -3.18 1.41
CA VAL A 74 -0.43 -2.98 -0.04
C VAL A 74 0.57 -1.89 -0.38
N GLY A 75 1.59 -2.21 -1.19
CA GLY A 75 2.47 -1.23 -1.80
C GLY A 75 1.85 -0.72 -3.10
N ARG A 76 1.35 0.51 -3.08
CA ARG A 76 0.75 1.17 -4.26
C ARG A 76 1.78 2.00 -5.01
N LEU A 77 1.65 1.97 -6.32
CA LEU A 77 2.45 2.66 -7.32
C LEU A 77 1.76 2.52 -8.69
N GLY A 78 2.20 3.28 -9.68
CA GLY A 78 2.01 3.01 -11.11
C GLY A 78 3.13 2.15 -11.70
N GLY A 79 4.37 2.30 -11.24
CA GLY A 79 5.49 1.44 -11.65
C GLY A 79 6.82 1.76 -10.96
N ILE A 80 7.74 0.78 -10.96
CA ILE A 80 9.05 0.93 -10.32
C ILE A 80 10.08 1.61 -11.23
N GLY A 81 9.79 1.70 -12.54
CA GLY A 81 10.58 2.43 -13.51
C GLY A 81 9.74 2.92 -14.68
N ALA A 82 10.28 3.89 -15.42
CA ALA A 82 9.68 4.44 -16.64
C ALA A 82 10.64 4.28 -17.82
N ARG A 83 11.27 3.11 -17.95
CA ARG A 83 12.22 2.82 -19.02
C ARG A 83 11.49 2.60 -20.34
N PRO A 84 12.09 2.95 -21.49
CA PRO A 84 13.41 3.55 -21.65
C PRO A 84 13.44 5.08 -21.45
N GLU A 85 12.31 5.75 -21.23
CA GLU A 85 12.21 7.21 -21.15
C GLU A 85 12.99 7.80 -19.97
N VAL A 86 13.03 7.09 -18.84
CA VAL A 86 13.77 7.45 -17.64
C VAL A 86 14.61 6.27 -17.15
N THR A 87 15.91 6.49 -16.99
CA THR A 87 16.86 5.48 -16.51
C THR A 87 16.94 5.48 -14.98
N GLY A 88 16.66 4.33 -14.37
CA GLY A 88 16.79 4.08 -12.93
C GLY A 88 15.44 3.91 -12.24
N LEU A 89 15.50 3.55 -10.95
CA LEU A 89 14.34 3.45 -10.06
C LEU A 89 13.70 4.82 -9.90
N VAL A 90 12.39 4.89 -10.11
CA VAL A 90 11.64 6.14 -10.02
C VAL A 90 11.07 6.34 -8.62
N SER A 91 10.78 7.59 -8.25
CA SER A 91 10.24 7.91 -6.92
C SER A 91 8.98 7.14 -6.57
N ASP A 92 8.15 6.83 -7.56
CA ASP A 92 6.88 6.12 -7.37
C ASP A 92 7.06 4.70 -6.78
N ALA A 93 8.26 4.12 -6.92
CA ALA A 93 8.60 2.80 -6.41
C ALA A 93 8.57 2.65 -4.88
N ASP A 94 8.55 3.74 -4.10
CA ASP A 94 8.71 3.69 -2.64
C ASP A 94 7.64 2.81 -1.94
N GLY A 95 6.42 2.77 -2.48
CA GLY A 95 5.33 1.91 -1.99
C GLY A 95 5.68 0.42 -2.15
N ALA A 96 6.12 0.01 -3.33
CA ALA A 96 6.57 -1.37 -3.59
C ALA A 96 7.79 -1.73 -2.74
N VAL A 97 8.79 -0.85 -2.66
CA VAL A 97 9.98 -1.07 -1.83
C VAL A 97 9.58 -1.27 -0.37
N SER A 98 8.66 -0.45 0.14
CA SER A 98 8.17 -0.55 1.53
C SER A 98 7.43 -1.86 1.78
N ALA A 99 6.56 -2.28 0.86
CA ALA A 99 5.81 -3.53 0.97
C ALA A 99 6.74 -4.75 0.96
N VAL A 100 7.64 -4.86 -0.02
CA VAL A 100 8.56 -6.00 -0.11
C VAL A 100 9.54 -6.01 1.08
N ALA A 101 10.03 -4.86 1.54
CA ALA A 101 10.86 -4.79 2.74
C ALA A 101 10.09 -5.20 4.03
N THR A 102 8.79 -4.90 4.09
CA THR A 102 7.90 -5.38 5.17
C THR A 102 7.81 -6.89 5.15
N ALA A 103 7.54 -7.51 3.99
CA ALA A 103 7.50 -8.96 3.84
C ALA A 103 8.84 -9.60 4.24
N ALA A 104 9.95 -9.08 3.71
CA ALA A 104 11.30 -9.57 4.03
C ALA A 104 11.59 -9.52 5.54
N LYS A 105 11.23 -8.42 6.21
CA LYS A 105 11.44 -8.31 7.66
C LYS A 105 10.60 -9.32 8.45
N LEU A 106 9.33 -9.50 8.08
CA LEU A 106 8.42 -10.44 8.75
C LEU A 106 8.86 -11.89 8.55
N LEU A 107 9.31 -12.25 7.34
CA LEU A 107 9.88 -13.57 7.03
C LEU A 107 11.16 -13.83 7.84
N ASP A 108 12.08 -12.86 7.91
CA ASP A 108 13.29 -12.99 8.74
C ASP A 108 12.98 -13.13 10.23
N MET A 109 11.97 -12.42 10.73
CA MET A 109 11.50 -12.56 12.12
C MET A 109 10.98 -13.98 12.37
N ARG A 110 10.06 -14.45 11.53
CA ARG A 110 9.51 -15.81 11.61
C ARG A 110 10.60 -16.87 11.56
N ARG A 111 11.54 -16.76 10.62
CA ARG A 111 12.69 -17.68 10.48
C ARG A 111 13.56 -17.74 11.74
N ARG A 112 13.62 -16.65 12.51
CA ARG A 112 14.35 -16.57 13.79
C ARG A 112 13.52 -17.02 15.00
N GLY A 113 12.27 -17.40 14.80
CA GLY A 113 11.33 -17.82 15.84
C GLY A 113 10.40 -16.71 16.34
N ASP A 114 10.53 -15.48 15.85
CA ASP A 114 9.64 -14.37 16.20
C ASP A 114 8.39 -14.38 15.30
N VAL A 115 7.42 -15.22 15.64
CA VAL A 115 6.17 -15.39 14.89
C VAL A 115 5.10 -14.43 15.40
N LEU A 116 4.46 -13.68 14.49
CA LEU A 116 3.37 -12.77 14.85
C LEU A 116 2.11 -13.53 15.31
N PRO A 117 1.20 -12.87 16.06
CA PRO A 117 -0.07 -13.51 16.43
C PRO A 117 -1.01 -13.73 15.25
N GLY A 118 -1.22 -12.72 14.41
CA GLY A 118 -2.11 -12.74 13.25
C GLY A 118 -1.37 -12.93 11.93
N ASP A 119 -2.11 -13.29 10.88
CA ASP A 119 -1.56 -13.40 9.54
C ASP A 119 -1.28 -12.01 8.95
N VAL A 120 -0.30 -11.95 8.04
CA VAL A 120 -0.03 -10.74 7.25
C VAL A 120 -0.03 -11.12 5.78
N ILE A 121 -0.79 -10.38 4.97
CA ILE A 121 -0.77 -10.50 3.50
C ILE A 121 -0.13 -9.23 2.97
N VAL A 122 0.99 -9.38 2.26
CA VAL A 122 1.67 -8.26 1.60
C VAL A 122 1.46 -8.38 0.10
N ALA A 123 1.05 -7.30 -0.55
CA ALA A 123 0.86 -7.28 -2.00
C ALA A 123 1.44 -6.01 -2.64
N THR A 124 1.95 -6.13 -3.85
CA THR A 124 2.43 -5.04 -4.72
C THR A 124 2.53 -5.56 -6.15
N HIS A 125 2.88 -4.70 -7.10
CA HIS A 125 3.27 -5.14 -8.44
C HIS A 125 4.64 -4.58 -8.85
N ILE A 126 5.27 -5.24 -9.82
CA ILE A 126 6.60 -4.95 -10.34
C ILE A 126 6.47 -4.65 -11.83
N CYS A 127 6.78 -3.41 -12.21
CA CYS A 127 6.80 -2.94 -13.59
C CYS A 127 7.99 -1.98 -13.81
N PRO A 128 9.10 -2.44 -14.43
CA PRO A 128 10.33 -1.65 -14.61
C PRO A 128 10.26 -0.59 -15.72
N ASP A 129 9.21 -0.62 -16.53
CA ASP A 129 9.01 0.13 -17.78
C ASP A 129 7.57 0.66 -17.91
N ALA A 130 6.99 1.13 -16.80
CA ALA A 130 5.63 1.66 -16.79
C ALA A 130 5.53 2.99 -17.59
N PRO A 131 4.37 3.25 -18.22
CA PRO A 131 4.14 4.51 -18.92
C PRO A 131 4.07 5.69 -17.94
N THR A 132 4.33 6.91 -18.42
CA THR A 132 4.05 8.15 -17.66
C THR A 132 2.70 8.75 -18.06
N GLU A 133 2.05 9.45 -17.14
CA GLU A 133 0.74 10.06 -17.36
C GLU A 133 0.77 11.58 -17.07
N PRO A 134 0.19 12.42 -17.97
CA PRO A 134 0.06 13.86 -17.72
C PRO A 134 -0.77 14.13 -16.47
N HIS A 135 -0.20 14.90 -15.54
CA HIS A 135 -0.85 15.28 -14.28
C HIS A 135 -0.27 16.62 -13.75
N ASP A 136 -1.03 17.39 -12.97
CA ASP A 136 -0.58 18.64 -12.30
C ASP A 136 -0.47 18.41 -10.78
N PRO A 137 0.58 18.87 -10.09
CA PRO A 137 1.66 19.78 -10.52
C PRO A 137 2.79 19.13 -11.32
N VAL A 138 2.84 17.80 -11.38
CA VAL A 138 3.91 17.02 -12.01
C VAL A 138 3.34 15.75 -12.63
N PRO A 139 3.96 15.19 -13.69
CA PRO A 139 3.54 13.91 -14.27
C PRO A 139 3.55 12.78 -13.24
N PHE A 140 2.55 11.92 -13.34
CA PHE A 140 2.44 10.71 -12.53
C PHE A 140 3.00 9.51 -13.31
N MET A 141 3.29 8.44 -12.57
CA MET A 141 3.46 7.13 -13.19
C MET A 141 2.08 6.56 -13.51
N GLY A 142 1.90 6.12 -14.75
CA GLY A 142 0.79 5.24 -15.11
C GLY A 142 1.10 3.80 -14.75
N SER A 143 0.19 2.89 -15.08
CA SER A 143 0.37 1.45 -14.97
C SER A 143 0.02 0.76 -16.30
N PRO A 144 0.60 -0.40 -16.61
CA PRO A 144 0.18 -1.21 -17.76
C PRO A 144 -1.28 -1.67 -17.68
N VAL A 145 -1.85 -1.77 -16.47
CA VAL A 145 -3.20 -2.27 -16.20
C VAL A 145 -4.04 -1.24 -15.44
N ASP A 146 -5.38 -1.37 -15.53
CA ASP A 146 -6.29 -0.47 -14.82
C ASP A 146 -6.34 -0.73 -13.30
N ILE A 147 -6.81 0.26 -12.53
CA ILE A 147 -6.91 0.16 -11.07
C ILE A 147 -7.83 -0.97 -10.62
N ALA A 148 -8.89 -1.28 -11.38
CA ALA A 148 -9.77 -2.39 -11.05
C ALA A 148 -9.00 -3.72 -11.09
N THR A 149 -8.09 -3.88 -12.04
CA THR A 149 -7.18 -5.02 -12.16
C THR A 149 -6.17 -5.03 -11.02
N MET A 150 -5.54 -3.90 -10.72
CA MET A 150 -4.62 -3.80 -9.57
C MET A 150 -5.31 -4.20 -8.27
N ASN A 151 -6.50 -3.68 -8.02
CA ASN A 151 -7.31 -4.03 -6.85
C ASN A 151 -7.61 -5.53 -6.76
N ARG A 152 -7.95 -6.21 -7.86
CA ARG A 152 -8.21 -7.67 -7.86
C ARG A 152 -6.98 -8.51 -7.51
N HIS A 153 -5.77 -8.00 -7.76
CA HIS A 153 -4.53 -8.72 -7.51
C HIS A 153 -3.83 -8.27 -6.21
N GLU A 154 -4.17 -7.10 -5.67
CA GLU A 154 -3.54 -6.54 -4.47
C GLU A 154 -4.42 -6.63 -3.22
N VAL A 155 -5.74 -6.75 -3.37
CA VAL A 155 -6.68 -6.80 -2.25
C VAL A 155 -7.43 -8.12 -2.27
N THR A 156 -7.48 -8.80 -1.11
CA THR A 156 -8.19 -10.07 -0.95
C THR A 156 -9.23 -9.99 0.16
N ASP A 157 -10.26 -10.83 0.09
CA ASP A 157 -11.29 -10.93 1.12
C ASP A 157 -10.74 -11.42 2.49
N ASP A 158 -9.54 -12.02 2.48
CA ASP A 158 -8.86 -12.44 3.70
C ASP A 158 -8.29 -11.26 4.51
N MET A 159 -8.14 -10.08 3.91
CA MET A 159 -7.63 -8.88 4.58
C MET A 159 -8.73 -8.25 5.44
N GLU A 160 -8.61 -8.34 6.77
CA GLU A 160 -9.59 -7.78 7.71
C GLU A 160 -9.35 -6.28 7.99
N ALA A 161 -8.19 -5.75 7.57
CA ALA A 161 -7.86 -4.33 7.47
C ALA A 161 -6.74 -4.14 6.44
N VAL A 162 -6.64 -2.97 5.80
CA VAL A 162 -5.60 -2.69 4.79
C VAL A 162 -4.81 -1.43 5.15
N LEU A 163 -3.49 -1.59 5.28
CA LEU A 163 -2.53 -0.48 5.27
C LEU A 163 -1.98 -0.33 3.85
N SER A 164 -2.37 0.75 3.17
CA SER A 164 -1.97 1.06 1.81
C SER A 164 -0.83 2.09 1.82
N ILE A 165 0.34 1.71 1.35
CA ILE A 165 1.55 2.54 1.36
C ILE A 165 1.79 3.05 -0.06
N ASP A 166 1.91 4.37 -0.23
CA ASP A 166 2.08 4.98 -1.56
C ASP A 166 3.04 6.17 -1.51
N THR A 167 3.75 6.38 -2.62
CA THR A 167 4.53 7.58 -2.89
C THR A 167 3.63 8.78 -3.17
N THR A 168 3.26 9.52 -2.13
CA THR A 168 2.35 10.68 -2.25
C THR A 168 3.13 11.99 -2.33
N LYS A 169 4.15 12.05 -3.21
CA LYS A 169 5.03 13.23 -3.37
C LYS A 169 4.61 14.14 -4.52
N GLY A 170 3.76 13.68 -5.43
CA GLY A 170 3.37 14.41 -6.64
C GLY A 170 2.36 15.53 -6.44
N ASN A 171 2.12 16.02 -5.21
CA ASN A 171 1.06 16.98 -4.89
C ASN A 171 1.59 18.20 -4.11
N ARG A 172 0.73 19.20 -3.91
CA ARG A 172 0.98 20.40 -3.06
C ARG A 172 0.08 20.43 -1.81
N ILE A 173 -0.66 19.36 -1.56
CA ILE A 173 -1.60 19.22 -0.44
C ILE A 173 -0.83 18.87 0.83
N ILE A 174 0.15 17.97 0.72
CA ILE A 174 0.96 17.49 1.84
C ILE A 174 2.39 18.03 1.71
N ASN A 175 2.63 19.20 2.32
CA ASN A 175 3.94 19.87 2.27
C ASN A 175 4.83 19.45 3.45
N HIS A 176 5.11 18.15 3.57
CA HIS A 176 5.90 17.54 4.65
C HIS A 176 6.83 16.46 4.08
N LYS A 177 8.10 16.42 4.50
CA LYS A 177 9.00 15.30 4.19
C LYS A 177 8.92 14.27 5.31
N GLY A 178 8.56 13.04 4.97
CA GLY A 178 8.42 11.96 5.95
C GLY A 178 7.22 11.09 5.62
N LEU A 179 6.42 10.81 6.65
CA LEU A 179 5.21 9.99 6.54
C LEU A 179 3.99 10.80 6.96
N ALA A 180 2.88 10.62 6.25
CA ALA A 180 1.59 11.18 6.64
C ALA A 180 0.51 10.09 6.60
N LEU A 181 -0.43 10.14 7.54
CA LEU A 181 -1.49 9.15 7.68
C LEU A 181 -2.84 9.71 7.25
N SER A 182 -3.60 8.96 6.46
CA SER A 182 -4.97 9.32 6.11
C SER A 182 -5.93 9.08 7.28
N PRO A 183 -7.11 9.68 7.27
CA PRO A 183 -8.26 9.14 7.98
C PRO A 183 -8.62 7.73 7.47
N THR A 184 -9.27 6.93 8.30
CA THR A 184 -9.71 5.59 7.89
C THR A 184 -10.87 5.67 6.90
N VAL A 185 -10.80 4.89 5.83
CA VAL A 185 -11.89 4.75 4.86
C VAL A 185 -12.52 3.38 5.01
N LYS A 186 -13.85 3.32 5.13
CA LYS A 186 -14.60 2.06 5.20
C LYS A 186 -15.94 2.21 4.51
N GLU A 187 -16.18 1.40 3.47
CA GLU A 187 -17.48 1.31 2.77
C GLU A 187 -18.03 2.68 2.32
N GLY A 188 -17.16 3.51 1.74
CA GLY A 188 -17.49 4.86 1.28
C GLY A 188 -17.50 5.94 2.37
N TRP A 189 -17.29 5.59 3.64
CA TRP A 189 -17.13 6.56 4.73
C TRP A 189 -15.67 6.98 4.89
N VAL A 190 -15.42 8.29 4.98
CA VAL A 190 -14.19 8.85 5.54
C VAL A 190 -14.41 9.07 7.04
N LEU A 191 -13.80 8.22 7.85
CA LEU A 191 -13.92 8.24 9.32
C LEU A 191 -12.87 9.15 9.94
N ARG A 192 -12.93 9.34 11.26
CA ARG A 192 -11.89 10.07 11.98
C ARG A 192 -10.52 9.39 11.84
N VAL A 193 -9.45 10.17 11.90
CA VAL A 193 -8.09 9.62 12.00
C VAL A 193 -7.98 8.81 13.29
N SER A 194 -7.52 7.56 13.19
CA SER A 194 -7.35 6.69 14.35
C SER A 194 -6.17 7.17 15.21
N GLU A 195 -6.46 7.51 16.47
CA GLU A 195 -5.45 7.91 17.45
C GLU A 195 -4.44 6.80 17.72
N GLN A 196 -4.87 5.54 17.80
CA GLN A 196 -3.97 4.41 18.07
C GLN A 196 -2.94 4.21 16.97
N LEU A 197 -3.37 4.34 15.70
CA LEU A 197 -2.47 4.28 14.55
C LEU A 197 -1.55 5.51 14.51
N GLY A 198 -2.09 6.68 14.82
CA GLY A 198 -1.31 7.91 14.91
C GLY A 198 -0.21 7.89 15.98
N GLU A 199 -0.54 7.40 17.18
CA GLU A 199 0.40 7.22 18.29
C GLU A 199 1.49 6.20 17.91
N LEU A 200 1.11 5.08 17.29
CA LEU A 200 2.07 4.09 16.82
C LEU A 200 3.01 4.67 15.74
N LEU A 201 2.48 5.50 14.83
CA LEU A 201 3.28 6.15 13.81
C LEU A 201 4.30 7.09 14.47
N ALA A 202 3.87 7.88 15.45
CA ALA A 202 4.75 8.79 16.18
C ALA A 202 5.86 8.04 16.93
N VAL A 203 5.57 6.86 17.50
CA VAL A 203 6.59 6.00 18.11
C VAL A 203 7.60 5.49 17.08
N VAL A 204 7.15 5.12 15.89
CA VAL A 204 8.00 4.55 14.83
C VAL A 204 8.91 5.61 14.18
N THR A 205 8.40 6.82 13.99
CA THR A 205 9.11 7.93 13.35
C THR A 205 9.92 8.76 14.34
N GLY A 206 9.49 8.83 15.60
CA GLY A 206 10.00 9.79 16.58
C GLY A 206 9.48 11.23 16.36
N GLU A 207 8.48 11.40 15.50
CA GLU A 207 7.94 12.70 15.08
C GLU A 207 6.45 12.81 15.43
N PRO A 208 5.89 14.03 15.61
CA PRO A 208 4.45 14.21 15.76
C PRO A 208 3.66 13.63 14.56
N LEU A 209 2.44 13.18 14.82
CA LEU A 209 1.54 12.70 13.76
C LEU A 209 1.30 13.81 12.72
N VAL A 210 1.57 13.47 11.46
CA VAL A 210 1.16 14.27 10.30
C VAL A 210 0.00 13.55 9.61
N THR A 211 -1.07 14.28 9.34
CA THR A 211 -2.24 13.79 8.61
C THR A 211 -2.47 14.63 7.36
N TYR A 212 -3.28 14.13 6.44
CA TYR A 212 -3.66 14.88 5.25
C TYR A 212 -5.17 14.84 4.98
N PRO A 213 -5.72 15.89 4.34
CA PRO A 213 -7.13 15.91 3.99
C PRO A 213 -7.41 14.84 2.92
N VAL A 214 -8.52 14.13 3.10
CA VAL A 214 -9.08 13.19 2.13
C VAL A 214 -10.43 13.72 1.70
N THR A 215 -10.67 13.75 0.40
CA THR A 215 -11.93 14.15 -0.19
C THR A 215 -12.78 12.93 -0.53
N THR A 216 -14.08 13.13 -0.75
CA THR A 216 -14.95 12.07 -1.27
C THR A 216 -14.46 11.54 -2.62
N GLN A 217 -13.81 12.37 -3.44
CA GLN A 217 -13.30 11.96 -4.75
C GLN A 217 -12.21 10.89 -4.58
N ASP A 218 -11.29 11.10 -3.63
CA ASP A 218 -10.15 10.20 -3.38
C ASP A 218 -10.53 8.75 -3.06
N ILE A 219 -11.76 8.53 -2.57
CA ILE A 219 -12.29 7.22 -2.18
C ILE A 219 -13.26 6.61 -3.20
N THR A 220 -13.38 7.22 -4.38
CA THR A 220 -14.14 6.68 -5.51
C THR A 220 -13.21 5.98 -6.51
N PRO A 221 -13.71 5.03 -7.34
CA PRO A 221 -12.86 4.33 -8.29
C PRO A 221 -12.22 5.25 -9.33
N TYR A 222 -10.92 5.04 -9.54
CA TYR A 222 -10.21 5.61 -10.67
C TYR A 222 -10.87 5.24 -12.00
N GLY A 223 -10.77 6.15 -12.97
CA GLY A 223 -11.42 6.01 -14.28
C GLY A 223 -12.84 6.58 -14.33
N ASN A 224 -13.36 7.11 -13.22
CA ASN A 224 -14.65 7.83 -13.19
C ASN A 224 -14.55 9.30 -13.67
N GLY A 225 -13.35 9.77 -14.03
CA GLY A 225 -13.09 11.13 -14.48
C GLY A 225 -12.96 12.18 -13.36
N ALA A 226 -13.01 11.77 -12.08
CA ALA A 226 -12.72 12.64 -10.96
C ALA A 226 -11.21 12.83 -10.76
N HIS A 227 -10.84 13.93 -10.12
CA HIS A 227 -9.47 14.16 -9.66
C HIS A 227 -9.25 13.44 -8.32
N HIS A 228 -8.09 12.82 -8.16
CA HIS A 228 -7.68 12.15 -6.93
C HIS A 228 -6.26 12.61 -6.56
N ILE A 229 -5.92 12.61 -5.26
CA ILE A 229 -4.57 12.93 -4.80
C ILE A 229 -3.52 11.95 -5.36
N ASN A 230 -3.84 10.65 -5.35
CA ASN A 230 -3.13 9.52 -5.96
C ASN A 230 -3.94 8.23 -5.65
N SER A 231 -3.36 7.06 -5.99
CA SER A 231 -4.01 5.75 -5.86
C SER A 231 -3.99 5.18 -4.44
N ILE A 232 -3.46 5.90 -3.45
CA ILE A 232 -3.24 5.40 -2.08
C ILE A 232 -4.52 4.84 -1.41
N LEU A 233 -5.69 5.42 -1.70
CA LEU A 233 -6.98 4.98 -1.15
C LEU A 233 -7.81 4.13 -2.11
N GLN A 234 -7.30 3.80 -3.30
CA GLN A 234 -7.98 2.88 -4.22
C GLN A 234 -8.25 1.47 -3.67
N PRO A 235 -7.50 0.89 -2.70
CA PRO A 235 -7.95 -0.36 -2.07
C PRO A 235 -9.33 -0.24 -1.42
N SER A 236 -9.72 0.95 -0.94
CA SER A 236 -11.01 1.16 -0.28
C SER A 236 -12.22 0.99 -1.19
N THR A 237 -12.02 0.96 -2.52
CA THR A 237 -13.10 0.69 -3.48
C THR A 237 -13.28 -0.81 -3.76
N ALA A 238 -12.36 -1.66 -3.27
CA ALA A 238 -12.34 -3.09 -3.55
C ALA A 238 -12.57 -3.97 -2.31
N THR A 239 -12.77 -3.37 -1.14
CA THR A 239 -13.02 -4.12 0.10
C THR A 239 -14.03 -3.41 1.00
N ALA A 240 -14.72 -4.19 1.83
CA ALA A 240 -15.51 -3.69 2.96
C ALA A 240 -14.66 -3.50 4.24
N ALA A 241 -13.43 -4.01 4.26
CA ALA A 241 -12.49 -3.81 5.37
C ALA A 241 -12.08 -2.33 5.47
N PRO A 242 -11.72 -1.84 6.68
CA PRO A 242 -11.17 -0.51 6.83
C PRO A 242 -9.81 -0.39 6.15
N VAL A 243 -9.61 0.69 5.40
CA VAL A 243 -8.38 1.02 4.66
C VAL A 243 -7.79 2.33 5.17
N ILE A 244 -6.48 2.36 5.35
CA ILE A 244 -5.73 3.59 5.66
C ILE A 244 -4.60 3.76 4.67
N GLY A 245 -4.43 4.99 4.21
CA GLY A 245 -3.28 5.43 3.44
C GLY A 245 -2.13 5.86 4.34
N LEU A 246 -0.96 5.26 4.15
CA LEU A 246 0.33 5.74 4.63
C LEU A 246 1.11 6.36 3.48
N ALA A 247 1.07 7.68 3.43
CA ALA A 247 1.74 8.46 2.41
C ALA A 247 3.22 8.63 2.74
N ILE A 248 4.11 8.25 1.81
CA ILE A 248 5.52 8.65 1.82
C ILE A 248 5.61 9.98 1.07
N THR A 249 5.99 11.04 1.78
CA THR A 249 5.82 12.42 1.31
C THR A 249 7.14 13.19 1.22
N SER A 250 7.12 14.28 0.46
CA SER A 250 8.21 15.24 0.32
C SER A 250 7.67 16.64 0.57
N ALA A 251 8.51 17.54 1.06
CA ALA A 251 8.12 18.95 1.24
C ALA A 251 7.93 19.68 -0.09
N ALA A 252 8.55 19.19 -1.17
CA ALA A 252 8.38 19.68 -2.53
C ALA A 252 7.66 18.64 -3.39
N ALA A 253 6.92 19.12 -4.40
CA ALA A 253 6.29 18.24 -5.39
C ALA A 253 7.38 17.50 -6.20
N VAL A 254 7.28 16.17 -6.26
CA VAL A 254 8.21 15.30 -6.98
C VAL A 254 7.43 14.51 -8.03
N PRO A 255 7.84 14.53 -9.32
CA PRO A 255 7.23 13.68 -10.34
C PRO A 255 7.33 12.20 -10.00
N GLY A 256 6.32 11.41 -10.33
CA GLY A 256 6.35 9.96 -10.08
C GLY A 256 7.55 9.28 -10.77
N CYS A 257 7.87 9.72 -11.99
CA CYS A 257 9.04 9.28 -12.76
C CYS A 257 10.38 9.87 -12.28
N GLY A 258 10.39 10.72 -11.26
CA GLY A 258 11.61 11.37 -10.79
C GLY A 258 12.59 10.38 -10.16
N THR A 259 13.76 10.18 -10.76
CA THR A 259 14.82 9.34 -10.21
C THR A 259 15.64 10.09 -9.16
N GLY A 260 16.24 9.36 -8.21
CA GLY A 260 17.03 9.95 -7.12
C GLY A 260 16.22 10.78 -6.11
N ALA A 261 14.88 10.64 -6.11
CA ALA A 261 13.98 11.36 -5.22
C ALA A 261 13.33 10.47 -4.14
N SER A 262 13.78 9.22 -4.05
CA SER A 262 13.48 8.31 -2.95
C SER A 262 14.36 8.64 -1.73
N HIS A 263 13.79 8.51 -0.53
CA HIS A 263 14.51 8.70 0.73
C HIS A 263 14.41 7.42 1.54
N GLU A 264 15.47 6.61 1.54
CA GLU A 264 15.47 5.26 2.09
C GLU A 264 15.18 5.23 3.59
N SER A 265 15.48 6.32 4.31
CA SER A 265 15.09 6.51 5.71
C SER A 265 13.57 6.52 5.91
N ASP A 266 12.85 7.13 4.98
CA ASP A 266 11.41 7.36 5.06
C ASP A 266 10.69 6.06 4.64
N ILE A 267 11.17 5.41 3.56
CA ILE A 267 10.77 4.06 3.15
C ILE A 267 10.98 3.05 4.30
N ALA A 268 12.15 3.10 4.96
CA ALA A 268 12.43 2.22 6.09
C ALA A 268 11.53 2.51 7.30
N SER A 269 11.06 3.75 7.47
CA SER A 269 10.11 4.09 8.51
C SER A 269 8.70 3.62 8.16
N ALA A 270 8.29 3.70 6.88
CA ALA A 270 7.02 3.18 6.40
C ALA A 270 6.93 1.66 6.56
N ALA A 271 7.95 0.94 6.11
CA ALA A 271 8.04 -0.51 6.28
C ALA A 271 8.10 -0.91 7.77
N ARG A 272 8.83 -0.16 8.60
CA ARG A 272 8.87 -0.40 10.06
C ARG A 272 7.47 -0.22 10.66
N TYR A 273 6.76 0.83 10.26
CA TYR A 273 5.41 1.09 10.73
C TYR A 273 4.46 -0.04 10.34
N ALA A 274 4.51 -0.53 9.11
CA ALA A 274 3.71 -1.68 8.67
C ALA A 274 3.96 -2.94 9.51
N VAL A 275 5.22 -3.23 9.87
CA VAL A 275 5.56 -4.34 10.78
C VAL A 275 4.96 -4.14 12.17
N GLU A 276 5.02 -2.92 12.74
CA GLU A 276 4.45 -2.67 14.06
C GLU A 276 2.92 -2.69 14.05
N VAL A 277 2.27 -2.20 12.98
CA VAL A 277 0.82 -2.31 12.79
C VAL A 277 0.41 -3.79 12.72
N ALA A 278 1.15 -4.62 11.98
CA ALA A 278 0.89 -6.06 11.90
C ALA A 278 0.94 -6.75 13.27
N LYS A 279 1.94 -6.42 14.09
CA LYS A 279 2.06 -6.95 15.46
C LYS A 279 0.87 -6.54 16.32
N ALA A 280 0.56 -5.24 16.36
CA ALA A 280 -0.47 -4.70 17.23
C ALA A 280 -1.87 -5.13 16.81
N TYR A 281 -2.16 -5.12 15.51
CA TYR A 281 -3.45 -5.52 14.95
C TYR A 281 -3.73 -7.02 15.16
N GLY A 282 -2.76 -7.87 14.84
CA GLY A 282 -2.85 -9.32 15.07
C GLY A 282 -2.93 -9.69 16.55
N ALA A 283 -2.32 -8.90 17.44
CA ALA A 283 -2.44 -9.06 18.89
C ALA A 283 -3.80 -8.61 19.46
N GLY A 284 -4.62 -7.88 18.68
CA GLY A 284 -5.88 -7.30 19.17
C GLY A 284 -5.69 -6.02 19.98
N HIS A 285 -4.55 -5.33 19.84
CA HIS A 285 -4.22 -4.11 20.58
C HIS A 285 -4.33 -2.84 19.73
N LEU A 286 -4.73 -2.96 18.47
CA LEU A 286 -4.88 -1.85 17.55
C LEU A 286 -6.16 -2.01 16.74
N GLU A 287 -6.93 -0.93 16.65
CA GLU A 287 -8.13 -0.84 15.82
C GLU A 287 -7.97 0.19 14.70
N PHE A 288 -8.41 -0.17 13.49
CA PHE A 288 -8.42 0.74 12.35
C PHE A 288 -9.57 1.75 12.41
N HIS A 289 -10.66 1.42 13.10
CA HIS A 289 -11.80 2.31 13.32
C HIS A 289 -12.55 1.94 14.59
N ASP A 290 -13.38 2.85 15.10
CA ASP A 290 -14.36 2.55 16.13
C ASP A 290 -15.61 1.93 15.48
N ALA A 291 -15.85 0.65 15.72
CA ALA A 291 -16.97 -0.09 15.15
C ALA A 291 -18.34 0.44 15.63
N VAL A 292 -18.43 0.88 16.90
CA VAL A 292 -19.68 1.42 17.47
C VAL A 292 -20.00 2.76 16.85
N GLU A 293 -19.00 3.62 16.66
CA GLU A 293 -19.16 4.90 15.96
C GLU A 293 -19.57 4.67 14.49
N PHE A 294 -18.92 3.74 13.78
CA PHE A 294 -19.26 3.41 12.40
C PHE A 294 -20.71 2.92 12.27
N ASP A 295 -21.14 1.98 13.11
CA ASP A 295 -22.52 1.48 13.13
C ASP A 295 -23.51 2.62 13.39
N ASN A 296 -23.17 3.56 14.28
CA ASN A 296 -23.99 4.74 14.52
C ASN A 296 -24.08 5.66 13.30
N LEU A 297 -23.00 5.86 12.54
CA LEU A 297 -23.01 6.64 11.31
C LEU A 297 -23.90 5.99 10.24
N VAL A 298 -23.73 4.69 10.02
CA VAL A 298 -24.52 3.92 9.05
C VAL A 298 -26.01 3.93 9.43
N ASN A 299 -26.34 3.73 10.71
CA ASN A 299 -27.74 3.75 11.17
C ASN A 299 -28.39 5.14 11.02
N ARG A 300 -27.62 6.23 11.14
CA ARG A 300 -28.15 7.60 11.05
C ARG A 300 -28.26 8.11 9.63
N TYR A 301 -27.30 7.77 8.78
CA TYR A 301 -27.12 8.41 7.48
C TYR A 301 -27.14 7.42 6.31
N GLY A 302 -27.22 6.12 6.58
CA GLY A 302 -27.26 5.07 5.57
C GLY A 302 -25.88 4.62 5.09
N SER A 303 -25.90 3.66 4.16
CA SER A 303 -24.68 3.16 3.53
C SER A 303 -24.15 4.12 2.47
N LEU A 304 -22.83 4.32 2.46
CA LEU A 304 -22.10 5.04 1.41
C LEU A 304 -21.37 4.10 0.44
N SER A 305 -21.62 2.78 0.49
CA SER A 305 -20.92 1.79 -0.34
C SER A 305 -21.10 2.00 -1.85
N HIS A 306 -22.15 2.73 -2.26
CA HIS A 306 -22.34 3.13 -3.66
C HIS A 306 -21.20 4.01 -4.20
N LEU A 307 -20.46 4.71 -3.33
CA LEU A 307 -19.27 5.49 -3.70
C LEU A 307 -18.07 4.61 -4.11
N GLN A 308 -18.09 3.33 -3.77
CA GLN A 308 -17.07 2.36 -4.18
C GLN A 308 -17.27 1.87 -5.63
N THR A 309 -18.26 2.43 -6.34
CA THR A 309 -18.59 2.10 -7.74
C THR A 309 -18.33 3.30 -8.65
N PHE A 310 -18.37 3.11 -9.97
CA PHE A 310 -18.29 4.20 -10.95
C PHE A 310 -19.48 5.19 -10.87
N GLY A 311 -20.45 4.96 -9.99
CA GLY A 311 -21.65 5.76 -9.88
C GLY A 311 -22.58 5.54 -11.08
N ARG A 312 -23.46 6.51 -11.32
CA ARG A 312 -24.35 6.50 -12.50
C ARG A 312 -23.56 6.96 -13.71
N THR A 313 -23.61 6.21 -14.79
CA THR A 313 -22.97 6.63 -16.04
C THR A 313 -23.84 7.65 -16.78
N PRO A 314 -23.28 8.55 -17.62
CA PRO A 314 -24.05 9.59 -18.32
C PRO A 314 -25.17 9.08 -19.25
N GLN A 315 -25.22 7.77 -19.54
CA GLN A 315 -26.28 7.13 -20.32
C GLN A 315 -27.48 6.68 -19.46
N GLU A 316 -27.38 6.78 -18.14
CA GLU A 316 -28.37 6.32 -17.16
C GLU A 316 -29.10 7.48 -16.45
N SER A 317 -28.91 8.71 -16.93
CA SER A 317 -29.52 9.95 -16.40
C SER A 317 -30.54 10.57 -17.34
#